data_AF-A0AAP3WIB9-F1
#
_entry.id   AF-A0AAP3WIB9-F1
#
_cell.length_a   1.000
_cell.length_b   1.000
_cell.length_c   1.000
_cell.angle_alpha   90.00
_cell.angle_beta   90.00
_cell.angle_gamma   90.00
#
_symmetry.space_group_name_H-M   'P 1'
#
loop_
_entity.id
_entity.type
_entity.pdbx_description
1 polymer ?
#
loop_
_entity_poly.entity_id
_entity_poly.type
_entity_poly.pdbx_seq_one_letter_code
_entity_poly.pdbx_strand_id
1 'polypeptide(L)'
;MSKYDFIKQGNLLFWHTADNDIECRIISTPEKVDSDSIILISTSSSETEVLASELLPIGSSRSHKEEFMRWKKEREAEGMEFFSRLSEVMETDSDLAVGDMVAFTNDYGVVFGPKEVLAFRKPWNGYRCVYIDSDAYWFPDRPEQLTILSKGGTE
;
A
#
# COMPACT_ATOMS: atom_id res chain seq x y z
N MET A 1 19.94 -12.39 6.01
CA MET A 1 18.76 -12.13 5.17
C MET A 1 19.23 -12.13 3.73
N SER A 2 18.68 -13.01 2.89
CA SER A 2 18.96 -13.01 1.45
C SER A 2 18.34 -11.78 0.81
N LYS A 3 18.97 -11.27 -0.26
CA LYS A 3 18.46 -10.13 -1.03
C LYS A 3 17.01 -10.34 -1.49
N TYR A 4 16.58 -11.59 -1.67
CA TYR A 4 15.27 -11.98 -2.18
C TYR A 4 14.34 -12.58 -1.12
N ASP A 5 14.60 -12.37 0.18
CA ASP A 5 13.74 -12.89 1.26
C ASP A 5 12.27 -12.43 1.16
N PHE A 6 11.99 -11.36 0.39
CA PHE A 6 10.64 -10.86 0.14
C PHE A 6 9.86 -11.66 -0.92
N ILE A 7 10.54 -12.49 -1.71
CA ILE A 7 9.93 -13.34 -2.74
C ILE A 7 9.43 -14.62 -2.07
N LYS A 8 8.15 -14.63 -1.68
CA LYS A 8 7.47 -15.79 -1.10
C LYS A 8 6.12 -16.00 -1.76
N GLN A 9 5.71 -17.25 -1.91
CA GLN A 9 4.40 -17.59 -2.45
C GLN A 9 3.27 -16.85 -1.71
N GLY A 10 2.35 -16.25 -2.47
CA GLY A 10 1.25 -15.44 -1.96
C GLY A 10 1.58 -13.97 -1.71
N ASN A 11 2.86 -13.58 -1.67
CA ASN A 11 3.24 -12.18 -1.48
C ASN A 11 2.85 -11.32 -2.69
N LEU A 12 2.49 -10.07 -2.41
CA LEU A 12 2.28 -9.05 -3.42
C LEU A 12 3.60 -8.29 -3.64
N LEU A 13 4.08 -8.23 -4.89
CA LEU A 13 5.32 -7.59 -5.32
C LEU A 13 5.08 -6.64 -6.51
N PHE A 14 6.01 -5.72 -6.78
CA PHE A 14 6.02 -4.99 -8.04
C PHE A 14 6.90 -5.73 -9.06
N TRP A 15 6.37 -6.00 -10.23
CA TRP A 15 7.14 -6.41 -11.39
C TRP A 15 7.59 -5.17 -12.17
N HIS A 16 8.88 -4.92 -12.16
CA HIS A 16 9.50 -3.81 -12.87
C HIS A 16 9.63 -4.14 -14.36
N THR A 17 8.78 -3.53 -15.19
CA THR A 17 8.88 -3.63 -16.65
C THR A 17 9.56 -2.40 -17.24
N ALA A 18 9.86 -2.42 -18.54
CA ALA A 18 10.46 -1.28 -19.23
C ALA A 18 9.58 -0.01 -19.18
N ASP A 19 8.26 -0.19 -19.07
CA ASP A 19 7.30 0.90 -19.13
C ASP A 19 6.81 1.32 -17.74
N ASN A 20 6.49 0.37 -16.85
CA ASN A 20 5.90 0.66 -15.53
C ASN A 20 6.18 -0.45 -14.49
N ASP A 21 5.95 -0.13 -13.22
CA ASP A 21 5.87 -1.11 -12.14
C ASP A 21 4.45 -1.69 -12.08
N ILE A 22 4.32 -3.01 -12.28
CA ILE A 22 3.05 -3.71 -12.32
C ILE A 22 2.86 -4.48 -11.01
N GLU A 23 1.74 -4.25 -10.32
CA GLU A 23 1.40 -5.05 -9.14
C GLU A 23 1.18 -6.52 -9.54
N CYS A 24 1.85 -7.42 -8.85
CA CYS A 24 1.75 -8.85 -9.10
C CYS A 24 1.74 -9.65 -7.80
N ARG A 25 1.09 -10.82 -7.83
CA ARG A 25 1.10 -11.80 -6.74
C ARG A 25 1.98 -12.98 -7.11
N ILE A 26 2.85 -13.40 -6.19
CA ILE A 26 3.68 -14.58 -6.38
C ILE A 26 2.81 -15.85 -6.32
N ILE A 27 2.82 -16.63 -7.40
CA ILE A 27 2.13 -17.91 -7.52
C ILE A 27 3.03 -19.07 -7.11
N SER A 28 4.30 -19.05 -7.53
CA SER A 28 5.26 -20.11 -7.24
C SER A 28 6.69 -19.58 -7.15
N THR A 29 7.48 -20.15 -6.23
CA THR A 29 8.90 -19.82 -6.03
C THR A 29 9.73 -21.10 -5.90
N PRO A 30 10.97 -21.12 -6.40
CA PRO A 30 11.92 -22.20 -6.11
C PRO A 30 12.33 -22.21 -4.63
N GLU A 31 12.90 -23.33 -4.17
CA GLU A 31 13.34 -23.51 -2.77
C GLU A 31 14.45 -22.53 -2.37
N LYS A 32 15.28 -22.12 -3.34
CA LYS A 32 16.29 -21.08 -3.20
C LYS A 32 16.09 -20.05 -4.28
N VAL A 33 16.08 -18.78 -3.89
CA VAL A 33 15.85 -17.65 -4.80
C VAL A 33 17.14 -16.86 -4.97
N ASP A 34 17.56 -16.83 -6.22
CA ASP A 34 18.76 -16.21 -6.76
C ASP A 34 18.34 -15.17 -7.83
N SER A 35 19.23 -14.32 -8.33
CA SER A 35 18.85 -13.25 -9.27
C SER A 35 18.18 -13.73 -10.56
N ASP A 36 18.61 -14.88 -11.05
CA ASP A 36 18.17 -15.55 -12.28
C ASP A 36 17.08 -16.60 -12.03
N SER A 37 16.58 -16.69 -10.79
CA SER A 37 15.45 -17.56 -10.47
C SER A 37 14.18 -17.10 -11.20
N ILE A 38 13.51 -18.06 -11.82
CA ILE A 38 12.23 -17.86 -12.50
C ILE A 38 11.11 -17.95 -11.46
N ILE A 39 10.32 -16.89 -11.36
CA ILE A 39 9.20 -16.76 -10.43
C ILE A 39 7.93 -16.68 -11.25
N LEU A 40 6.93 -17.51 -10.90
CA LEU A 40 5.61 -17.42 -11.52
C LEU A 40 4.80 -16.37 -10.76
N ILE A 41 4.32 -15.36 -11.48
CA ILE A 41 3.50 -14.29 -10.94
C ILE A 41 2.13 -14.23 -11.61
N SER A 42 1.16 -13.67 -10.90
CA SER A 42 -0.15 -13.31 -11.43
C SER A 42 -0.31 -11.79 -11.36
N THR A 43 -0.59 -11.18 -12.50
CA THR A 43 -1.03 -9.79 -12.59
C THR A 43 -2.56 -9.73 -12.69
N SER A 44 -3.13 -8.53 -12.75
CA SER A 44 -4.57 -8.34 -12.95
C SER A 44 -5.13 -8.92 -14.26
N SER A 45 -4.26 -9.19 -15.25
CA SER A 45 -4.66 -9.63 -16.58
C SER A 45 -4.19 -11.03 -16.96
N SER A 46 -3.05 -11.50 -16.41
CA SER A 46 -2.41 -12.76 -16.82
C SER A 46 -1.50 -13.35 -15.75
N GLU A 47 -1.19 -14.64 -15.88
CA GLU A 47 -0.06 -15.27 -15.20
C GLU A 47 1.16 -15.26 -16.13
N THR A 48 2.34 -14.95 -15.59
CA THR A 48 3.59 -14.89 -16.37
C THR A 48 4.79 -15.26 -15.51
N GLU A 49 5.84 -15.75 -16.16
CA GLU A 49 7.13 -16.05 -15.54
C GLU A 49 8.05 -14.83 -15.65
N VAL A 50 8.71 -14.46 -14.55
CA VAL A 50 9.61 -13.30 -14.46
C VAL A 50 10.87 -13.65 -13.69
N LEU A 51 11.94 -12.87 -13.86
CA LEU A 51 13.16 -13.04 -13.09
C LEU A 51 13.01 -12.43 -11.69
N ALA A 52 13.60 -13.07 -10.68
CA ALA A 52 13.64 -12.52 -9.32
C ALA A 52 14.28 -11.11 -9.27
N SER A 53 15.20 -10.79 -10.18
CA SER A 53 15.79 -9.45 -10.29
C SER A 53 14.84 -8.38 -10.80
N GLU A 54 13.74 -8.76 -11.47
CA GLU A 54 12.69 -7.85 -11.96
C GLU A 54 11.61 -7.59 -10.91
N LEU A 55 11.68 -8.28 -9.77
CA LEU A 55 10.74 -8.13 -8.68
C LEU A 55 11.27 -7.15 -7.64
N LEU A 56 10.42 -6.20 -7.29
CA LEU A 56 10.66 -5.22 -6.24
C LEU A 56 9.73 -5.51 -5.06
N PRO A 57 10.25 -5.44 -3.82
CA PRO A 57 9.41 -5.51 -2.64
C PRO A 57 8.44 -4.34 -2.67
N ILE A 58 7.17 -4.62 -2.44
CA ILE A 58 6.25 -3.53 -2.25
C ILE A 58 6.52 -2.92 -0.87
N GLY A 59 6.97 -1.67 -0.88
CA GLY A 59 7.48 -0.97 0.30
C GLY A 59 8.95 -0.57 0.21
N SER A 60 9.62 -0.71 -0.94
CA SER A 60 10.94 -0.07 -1.16
C SER A 60 10.88 1.46 -1.24
N SER A 61 9.67 2.05 -1.34
CA SER A 61 9.50 3.47 -1.06
C SER A 61 9.72 3.68 0.44
N ARG A 62 10.65 4.57 0.78
CA ARG A 62 10.87 5.07 2.14
C ARG A 62 9.51 5.26 2.83
N SER A 63 9.32 4.62 3.98
CA SER A 63 8.15 4.88 4.81
C SER A 63 8.21 6.32 5.31
N HIS A 64 7.08 7.00 5.25
CA HIS A 64 6.85 8.35 5.77
C HIS A 64 6.06 8.35 7.06
N LYS A 65 5.76 7.17 7.63
CA LYS A 65 5.02 6.99 8.87
C LYS A 65 5.58 7.81 10.03
N GLU A 66 6.90 7.82 10.23
CA GLU A 66 7.52 8.61 11.31
C GLU A 66 7.31 10.11 11.11
N GLU A 67 7.45 10.58 9.87
CA GLU A 67 7.24 11.98 9.49
C GLU A 67 5.77 12.37 9.68
N PHE A 68 4.85 11.49 9.27
CA PHE A 68 3.43 11.61 9.50
C PHE A 68 3.11 11.69 11.00
N MET A 69 3.66 10.83 11.86
CA MET A 69 3.36 10.85 13.30
C MET A 69 3.82 12.14 13.97
N ARG A 70 4.98 12.69 13.55
CA ARG A 70 5.44 14.00 14.02
C ARG A 70 4.48 15.11 13.55
N TRP A 71 4.13 15.12 12.27
CA TRP A 71 3.20 16.08 11.69
C TRP A 71 1.81 15.99 12.34
N LYS A 72 1.29 14.79 12.55
CA LYS A 72 0.00 14.51 13.20
C LYS A 72 -0.03 15.13 14.60
N LYS A 73 1.02 14.91 15.40
CA LYS A 73 1.14 15.47 16.75
C LYS A 73 1.10 17.00 16.76
N GLU A 74 1.74 17.65 15.79
CA GLU A 74 1.66 19.11 15.64
C GLU A 74 0.22 19.57 15.31
N ARG A 75 -0.46 18.88 14.39
CA ARG A 75 -1.84 19.20 14.00
C ARG A 75 -2.83 18.93 15.14
N GLU A 76 -2.63 17.87 15.92
CA GLU A 76 -3.41 17.59 17.13
C GLU A 76 -3.26 18.73 18.16
N ALA A 77 -2.05 19.27 18.33
CA ALA A 77 -1.82 20.43 19.20
C ALA A 77 -2.48 21.73 18.68
N GLU A 78 -2.73 21.82 17.37
CA GLU A 78 -3.51 22.90 16.73
C GLU A 78 -5.03 22.65 16.76
N GLY A 79 -5.48 21.54 17.36
CA GLY A 79 -6.89 21.19 17.50
C GLY A 79 -7.48 20.33 16.39
N MET A 80 -6.65 19.74 15.52
CA MET A 80 -7.10 18.76 14.52
C MET A 80 -7.38 17.41 15.18
N GLU A 81 -8.56 16.84 14.91
CA GLU A 81 -8.94 15.51 15.39
C GLU A 81 -8.62 14.43 14.34
N PHE A 82 -8.03 13.32 14.79
CA PHE A 82 -7.80 12.13 13.97
C PHE A 82 -8.53 10.92 14.56
N PHE A 83 -8.93 10.00 13.68
CA PHE A 83 -9.75 8.83 14.01
C PHE A 83 -9.07 7.54 13.52
N SER A 84 -9.56 6.40 14.01
CA SER A 84 -8.96 5.08 13.76
C SER A 84 -9.68 4.28 12.67
N ARG A 85 -10.92 4.64 12.36
CA ARG A 85 -11.77 3.98 11.38
C ARG A 85 -12.48 4.98 10.49
N LEU A 86 -12.75 4.57 9.25
CA LEU A 86 -13.50 5.40 8.30
C LEU A 86 -14.93 5.69 8.76
N SER A 87 -15.58 4.70 9.39
CA SER A 87 -16.95 4.83 9.93
C SER A 87 -17.09 5.89 11.04
N GLU A 88 -15.98 6.33 11.65
CA GLU A 88 -16.00 7.40 12.66
C GLU A 88 -16.10 8.80 12.02
N VAL A 89 -15.75 8.94 10.74
CA VAL A 89 -15.65 10.24 10.05
C VAL A 89 -16.68 10.43 8.95
N MET A 90 -17.30 9.34 8.46
CA MET A 90 -18.38 9.37 7.48
C MET A 90 -19.24 8.11 7.55
N GLU A 91 -20.45 8.21 7.00
CA GLU A 91 -21.31 7.05 6.74
C GLU A 91 -20.73 6.24 5.57
N THR A 92 -20.42 4.96 5.82
CA THR A 92 -19.81 4.07 4.83
C THR A 92 -20.08 2.62 5.21
N ASP A 93 -20.13 1.74 4.21
CA ASP A 93 -20.13 0.28 4.40
C ASP A 93 -18.71 -0.30 4.46
N SER A 94 -17.68 0.53 4.22
CA SER A 94 -16.29 0.11 4.23
C SER A 94 -15.78 -0.08 5.66
N ASP A 95 -15.09 -1.19 5.89
CA ASP A 95 -14.49 -1.56 7.17
C ASP A 95 -13.03 -1.08 7.30
N LEU A 96 -12.65 -0.08 6.51
CA LEU A 96 -11.30 0.47 6.43
C LEU A 96 -10.85 1.05 7.79
N ALA A 97 -9.69 0.60 8.27
CA ALA A 97 -9.12 0.97 9.55
C ALA A 97 -7.62 1.29 9.47
N VAL A 98 -7.09 1.97 10.49
CA VAL A 98 -5.65 2.21 10.63
C VAL A 98 -4.91 0.89 10.71
N GLY A 99 -3.79 0.80 9.99
CA GLY A 99 -2.97 -0.40 9.85
C GLY A 99 -3.34 -1.27 8.65
N ASP A 100 -4.52 -1.06 8.03
CA ASP A 100 -4.87 -1.76 6.78
C ASP A 100 -3.85 -1.43 5.69
N MET A 101 -3.47 -2.45 4.91
CA MET A 101 -2.64 -2.27 3.74
C MET A 101 -3.55 -2.06 2.53
N VAL A 102 -3.36 -0.94 1.83
CA VAL A 102 -4.21 -0.54 0.71
C VAL A 102 -3.39 -0.28 -0.55
N ALA A 103 -3.98 -0.59 -1.70
CA ALA A 103 -3.58 -0.06 -2.99
C ALA A 103 -4.30 1.27 -3.23
N PHE A 104 -3.56 2.32 -3.57
CA PHE A 104 -4.07 3.62 -3.97
C PHE A 104 -4.14 3.72 -5.49
N THR A 105 -5.31 4.06 -6.03
CA THR A 105 -5.52 4.29 -7.46
C THR A 105 -5.73 5.78 -7.70
N ASN A 106 -4.86 6.39 -8.51
CA ASN A 106 -5.02 7.80 -8.86
C ASN A 106 -6.15 8.01 -9.89
N ASP A 107 -6.51 9.26 -10.17
CA ASP A 107 -7.59 9.59 -11.11
C ASP A 107 -7.32 9.15 -12.57
N TYR A 108 -6.07 8.77 -12.89
CA TYR A 108 -5.67 8.23 -14.19
C TYR A 108 -5.73 6.70 -14.25
N GLY A 109 -6.12 6.02 -13.17
CA GLY A 109 -6.19 4.56 -13.08
C GLY A 109 -4.85 3.88 -12.76
N VAL A 110 -3.81 4.64 -12.42
CA VAL A 110 -2.51 4.07 -12.00
C VAL A 110 -2.58 3.68 -10.53
N VAL A 111 -2.15 2.45 -10.24
CA VAL A 111 -2.20 1.83 -8.90
C VAL A 111 -0.82 1.92 -8.23
N PHE A 112 -0.80 2.34 -6.97
CA PHE A 112 0.37 2.48 -6.11
C PHE A 112 0.15 1.77 -4.76
N GLY A 113 1.23 1.41 -4.08
CA GLY A 113 1.16 0.71 -2.79
C GLY A 113 1.40 -0.79 -2.93
N PRO A 114 1.19 -1.62 -1.90
CA PRO A 114 0.69 -1.36 -0.56
C PRO A 114 1.20 -0.11 0.16
N LYS A 115 0.26 0.68 0.65
CA LYS A 115 0.45 1.76 1.60
C LYS A 115 -0.31 1.41 2.88
N GLU A 116 0.30 1.67 4.04
CA GLU A 116 -0.39 1.50 5.32
C GLU A 116 -1.34 2.68 5.55
N VAL A 117 -2.57 2.41 6.00
CA VAL A 117 -3.48 3.46 6.48
C VAL A 117 -3.00 3.96 7.84
N LEU A 118 -2.73 5.26 7.96
CA LEU A 118 -2.12 5.87 9.14
C LEU A 118 -3.13 6.58 10.05
N ALA A 119 -4.16 7.20 9.48
CA ALA A 119 -5.22 7.87 10.24
C ALA A 119 -6.42 8.22 9.36
N PHE A 120 -7.51 8.62 10.00
CA PHE A 120 -8.64 9.28 9.36
C PHE A 120 -8.85 10.67 9.94
N ARG A 121 -9.53 11.53 9.20
CA ARG A 121 -10.09 12.78 9.74
C ARG A 121 -11.46 13.07 9.15
N LYS A 122 -12.21 13.98 9.78
CA LYS A 122 -13.47 14.49 9.21
C LYS A 122 -13.21 14.99 7.78
N PRO A 123 -14.01 14.56 6.78
CA PRO A 123 -13.76 14.87 5.39
C PRO A 123 -13.73 16.39 5.14
N TRP A 124 -12.77 16.82 4.33
CA TRP A 124 -12.62 18.22 3.92
C TRP A 124 -12.26 18.27 2.45
N ASN A 125 -12.86 19.22 1.71
CA ASN A 125 -12.60 19.49 0.30
C ASN A 125 -12.59 18.24 -0.60
N GLY A 126 -13.78 17.81 -1.05
CA GLY A 126 -13.94 16.69 -1.98
C GLY A 126 -13.75 15.30 -1.34
N TYR A 127 -14.31 15.12 -0.12
CA TYR A 127 -14.40 13.86 0.63
C TYR A 127 -13.06 13.20 1.05
N ARG A 128 -11.95 13.93 0.94
CA ARG A 128 -10.63 13.47 1.36
C ARG A 128 -10.57 13.33 2.88
N CYS A 129 -10.31 12.12 3.35
CA CYS A 129 -10.34 11.80 4.79
C CYS A 129 -9.36 10.72 5.23
N VAL A 130 -8.67 10.03 4.31
CA VAL A 130 -7.79 8.91 4.64
C VAL A 130 -6.33 9.31 4.48
N TYR A 131 -5.52 9.10 5.52
CA TYR A 131 -4.08 9.30 5.47
C TYR A 131 -3.40 7.95 5.27
N ILE A 132 -2.54 7.85 4.25
CA ILE A 132 -1.77 6.64 3.94
C ILE A 132 -0.26 6.93 4.01
N ASP A 133 0.55 5.88 4.11
CA ASP A 133 2.02 5.97 4.14
C ASP A 133 2.61 6.33 2.76
N SER A 134 2.36 7.56 2.32
CA SER A 134 2.85 8.13 1.07
C SER A 134 3.80 9.30 1.30
N ASP A 135 4.52 9.67 0.25
CA ASP A 135 5.35 10.89 0.20
C ASP A 135 4.51 12.16 0.38
N ALA A 136 3.21 12.11 0.06
CA ALA A 136 2.23 13.15 0.30
C ALA A 136 1.43 12.94 1.60
N TYR A 137 2.05 12.42 2.68
CA TYR A 137 1.40 12.08 3.95
C TYR A 137 0.58 13.22 4.60
N TRP A 138 0.82 14.48 4.25
CA TRP A 138 0.08 15.64 4.76
C TRP A 138 -1.26 15.87 4.03
N PHE A 139 -1.46 15.21 2.89
CA PHE A 139 -2.61 15.40 2.02
C PHE A 139 -3.47 14.12 1.99
N PRO A 140 -4.67 14.14 2.60
CA PRO A 140 -5.50 12.96 2.67
C PRO A 140 -6.08 12.58 1.30
N ASP A 141 -6.34 11.29 1.13
CA ASP A 141 -6.96 10.69 -0.04
C ASP A 141 -8.44 10.39 0.19
N ARG A 142 -9.11 10.04 -0.91
CA ARG A 142 -10.51 9.64 -0.92
C ARG A 142 -10.62 8.14 -0.66
N PRO A 143 -11.60 7.70 0.15
CA PRO A 143 -11.83 6.27 0.36
C PRO A 143 -12.04 5.48 -0.93
N GLU A 144 -12.69 6.07 -1.93
CA GLU A 144 -12.99 5.42 -3.21
C GLU A 144 -11.74 5.14 -4.06
N GLN A 145 -10.61 5.77 -3.73
CA GLN A 145 -9.32 5.54 -4.39
C GLN A 145 -8.54 4.40 -3.75
N LEU A 146 -9.02 3.83 -2.65
CA LEU A 146 -8.29 2.84 -1.86
C LEU A 146 -8.94 1.46 -1.96
N THR A 147 -8.13 0.48 -2.30
CA THR A 147 -8.51 -0.94 -2.31
C THR A 147 -7.78 -1.67 -1.19
N ILE A 148 -8.52 -2.32 -0.29
CA ILE A 148 -7.93 -3.09 0.82
C ILE A 148 -7.25 -4.34 0.25
N LEU A 149 -5.97 -4.51 0.55
CA LEU A 149 -5.16 -5.67 0.17
C LEU A 149 -5.06 -6.66 1.33
N SER A 150 -4.85 -6.16 2.55
CA SER A 150 -4.86 -6.94 3.78
C SER A 150 -5.26 -6.09 4.98
N LYS A 151 -5.81 -6.74 6.01
CA LYS A 151 -6.21 -6.07 7.25
C LYS A 151 -5.01 -5.83 8.17
N GLY A 152 -5.01 -4.68 8.82
CA GLY A 152 -4.05 -4.31 9.85
C GLY A 152 -4.30 -5.11 11.13
N GLY A 153 -3.38 -6.01 11.46
CA GLY A 153 -3.49 -6.86 12.66
C GLY A 153 -4.20 -8.19 12.38
N THR A 154 -3.45 -9.16 11.88
CA THR A 154 -3.66 -10.58 12.19
C THR A 154 -2.29 -11.28 12.20
N GLU A 155 -1.59 -11.14 13.33
CA GLU A 155 -0.75 -12.20 13.90
C GLU A 155 -1.24 -12.43 15.34
#